data_AF-A0ABD0RA34-F1
#
_entry.id   AF-A0ABD0RA34-F1
#
_cell.length_a   1.000
_cell.length_b   1.000
_cell.length_c   1.000
_cell.angle_alpha   90.00
_cell.angle_beta   90.00
_cell.angle_gamma   90.00
#
_symmetry.space_group_name_H-M   'P 1'
#
loop_
_entity.id
_entity.type
_entity.pdbx_description
1 polymer ?
#
loop_
_entity_poly.entity_id
_entity_poly.type
_entity_poly.pdbx_seq_one_letter_code
_entity_poly.pdbx_strand_id
1 'polypeptide(L)'
;DIGGQDELDIARPIFYYDTDVFLIVFSLWHPDVRRFCPNTPIILVGTKLDLRDDKDTIEKLKEKTQTPITYRQGLDMAKEIGAVKYF
;
A
#
# COMPACT_ATOMS: atom_id res chain seq x y z
N ASP A 1 -13.25 3.72 -1.16
CA ASP A 1 -12.14 4.66 -0.92
C ASP A 1 -12.10 4.92 0.57
N ILE A 2 -11.06 4.45 1.27
CA ILE A 2 -10.89 4.64 2.71
C ILE A 2 -9.48 5.21 2.88
N GLY A 3 -9.40 6.52 3.20
CA GLY A 3 -8.14 7.22 3.39
C GLY A 3 -7.42 6.75 4.65
N GLY A 4 -6.08 6.77 4.65
CA GLY A 4 -5.25 6.34 5.78
C GLY A 4 -5.16 7.37 6.91
N GLN A 5 -6.29 7.79 7.49
CA GLN A 5 -6.29 8.59 8.73
C GLN A 5 -6.40 7.67 9.95
N ASP A 6 -5.62 7.95 10.99
CA ASP A 6 -5.45 7.12 12.19
C ASP A 6 -6.78 6.82 12.94
N GLU A 7 -7.80 7.69 12.82
CA GLU A 7 -9.14 7.47 13.40
C GLU A 7 -9.91 6.32 12.71
N LEU A 8 -9.56 5.98 11.47
CA LEU A 8 -10.15 4.87 10.75
C LEU A 8 -9.57 3.52 11.18
N ASP A 9 -8.45 3.48 11.91
CA ASP A 9 -7.78 2.23 12.34
C ASP A 9 -8.69 1.36 13.20
N ILE A 10 -9.55 1.98 14.01
CA ILE A 10 -10.51 1.28 14.86
C ILE A 10 -11.67 0.70 14.03
N ALA A 11 -12.08 1.38 12.97
CA ALA A 11 -13.21 0.97 12.13
C ALA A 11 -12.79 0.02 10.99
N ARG A 12 -11.51 0.03 10.59
CA ARG A 12 -10.93 -0.80 9.51
C ARG A 12 -11.31 -2.28 9.60
N PRO A 13 -11.23 -2.95 10.77
CA PRO A 13 -11.60 -4.37 10.90
C PRO A 13 -13.04 -4.67 10.50
N ILE A 14 -13.97 -3.71 10.68
CA ILE A 14 -15.39 -3.88 10.34
C ILE A 14 -15.56 -3.99 8.82
N PHE A 15 -14.78 -3.23 8.07
CA PHE A 15 -14.83 -3.23 6.60
C PHE A 15 -14.17 -4.46 5.97
N TYR A 16 -13.44 -5.25 6.74
CA TYR A 16 -12.79 -6.48 6.26
C TYR A 16 -13.72 -7.69 6.27
N TYR A 17 -14.86 -7.59 6.97
CA TYR A 17 -15.85 -8.66 7.01
C TYR A 17 -16.46 -8.87 5.61
N ASP A 18 -16.51 -10.13 5.17
CA ASP A 18 -17.07 -10.55 3.88
C ASP A 18 -16.37 -9.95 2.63
N THR A 19 -15.06 -9.68 2.73
CA THR A 19 -14.26 -9.19 1.58
C THR A 19 -13.64 -10.33 0.77
N ASP A 20 -13.93 -10.38 -0.53
CA ASP A 20 -13.37 -11.36 -1.47
C ASP A 20 -11.92 -11.04 -1.90
N VAL A 21 -11.58 -9.75 -2.07
CA VAL A 21 -10.28 -9.29 -2.58
C VAL A 21 -9.88 -7.93 -1.99
N PHE A 22 -8.61 -7.77 -1.62
CA PHE A 22 -8.04 -6.48 -1.22
C PHE A 22 -7.20 -5.84 -2.33
N LEU A 23 -7.50 -4.57 -2.64
CA LEU A 23 -6.66 -3.69 -3.45
C LEU A 23 -5.89 -2.74 -2.53
N ILE A 24 -4.60 -2.96 -2.40
CA ILE A 24 -3.76 -2.19 -1.49
C ILE A 24 -2.91 -1.24 -2.31
N VAL A 25 -3.15 0.05 -2.13
CA VAL A 25 -2.31 1.11 -2.70
C VAL A 25 -1.07 1.24 -1.83
N PHE A 26 0.12 1.28 -2.44
CA PHE A 26 1.41 1.24 -1.73
C PHE A 26 1.51 2.25 -0.56
N SER A 27 0.90 3.43 -0.68
CA SER A 27 0.88 4.44 0.38
C SER A 27 -0.04 4.11 1.58
N LEU A 28 -0.80 3.01 1.53
CA LEU A 28 -1.87 2.67 2.48
C LEU A 28 -1.78 1.22 3.00
N TRP A 29 -0.66 0.51 2.80
CA TRP A 29 -0.50 -0.84 3.37
C TRP A 29 -0.62 -0.82 4.90
N HIS A 30 -1.36 -1.80 5.44
CA HIS A 30 -1.53 -1.98 6.87
C HIS A 30 -1.28 -3.45 7.27
N PRO A 31 -0.35 -3.75 8.20
CA PRO A 31 -0.02 -5.12 8.61
C PRO A 31 -1.22 -5.94 9.08
N ASP A 32 -2.22 -5.28 9.66
CA ASP A 32 -3.40 -5.95 10.21
C ASP A 32 -4.30 -6.62 9.16
N VAL A 33 -4.22 -6.24 7.88
CA VAL A 33 -5.03 -6.89 6.82
C VAL A 33 -4.78 -8.40 6.81
N ARG A 34 -3.52 -8.83 6.92
CA ARG A 34 -3.18 -10.25 6.93
C ARG A 34 -3.56 -10.94 8.24
N ARG A 35 -3.60 -10.19 9.34
CA ARG A 35 -4.01 -10.70 10.66
C ARG A 35 -5.50 -11.00 10.69
N PHE A 36 -6.34 -10.14 10.09
CA PHE A 36 -7.79 -10.33 10.05
C PHE A 36 -8.25 -11.23 8.89
N CYS A 37 -7.53 -11.19 7.76
CA CYS A 37 -7.89 -11.91 6.54
C CYS A 37 -6.72 -12.76 6.03
N PRO A 38 -6.39 -13.88 6.70
CA PRO A 38 -5.22 -14.68 6.38
C PRO A 38 -5.28 -15.30 4.97
N ASN A 39 -6.48 -15.66 4.50
CA ASN A 39 -6.68 -16.41 3.25
C ASN A 39 -7.13 -15.54 2.08
N THR A 40 -7.43 -14.26 2.30
CA THR A 40 -7.96 -13.39 1.26
C THR A 40 -6.83 -12.97 0.30
N PRO A 41 -7.01 -13.09 -1.03
CA PRO A 41 -6.05 -12.59 -2.00
C PRO A 41 -5.79 -11.09 -1.86
N ILE A 42 -4.51 -10.71 -1.90
CA ILE A 42 -4.06 -9.32 -1.83
C ILE A 42 -3.42 -8.94 -3.17
N ILE A 43 -3.83 -7.81 -3.73
CA ILE A 43 -3.17 -7.19 -4.88
C ILE A 43 -2.52 -5.89 -4.42
N LEU A 44 -1.22 -5.75 -4.63
CA LEU A 44 -0.49 -4.50 -4.34
C LEU A 44 -0.45 -3.63 -5.60
N VAL A 45 -0.75 -2.34 -5.46
CA VAL A 45 -0.75 -1.38 -6.58
C VAL A 45 0.12 -0.17 -6.23
N GLY A 46 1.13 0.09 -7.04
CA GLY A 46 1.87 1.33 -7.09
C GLY A 46 1.09 2.39 -7.85
N THR A 47 0.58 3.40 -7.14
CA THR A 47 -0.09 4.55 -7.75
C THR A 47 0.87 5.72 -7.92
N LYS A 48 0.43 6.73 -8.68
CA LYS A 48 1.20 7.98 -8.90
C LYS A 48 2.57 7.73 -9.55
N LEU A 49 2.62 6.82 -10.53
CA LEU A 49 3.85 6.46 -11.23
C LEU A 49 4.49 7.67 -11.94
N ASP A 50 3.67 8.62 -12.38
CA ASP A 50 4.08 9.91 -12.93
C ASP A 50 4.97 10.72 -11.97
N LEU A 51 4.76 10.59 -10.65
CA LEU A 51 5.55 11.30 -9.65
C LEU A 51 6.92 10.67 -9.37
N ARG A 52 7.20 9.48 -9.89
CA ARG A 52 8.51 8.81 -9.68
C ARG A 52 9.65 9.59 -10.35
N ASP A 53 9.35 10.25 -11.48
CA ASP A 53 10.30 11.04 -12.26
C ASP A 53 10.06 12.56 -12.12
N ASP A 54 9.07 12.96 -11.32
CA ASP A 54 8.75 14.37 -11.08
C ASP A 54 9.79 15.03 -10.16
N LYS A 55 10.43 16.09 -10.67
CA LYS A 55 11.53 16.77 -9.97
C LYS A 55 11.09 17.39 -8.66
N ASP A 56 9.94 18.07 -8.66
CA ASP A 56 9.42 18.74 -7.47
C ASP A 56 9.10 17.73 -6.38
N THR A 57 8.51 16.59 -6.74
CA THR A 57 8.25 15.49 -5.81
C THR A 57 9.54 14.89 -5.27
N ILE A 58 10.53 14.64 -6.14
CA ILE A 58 11.84 14.11 -5.71
C ILE A 58 12.52 15.08 -4.74
N GLU A 59 12.49 16.38 -4.99
CA GLU A 59 13.07 17.39 -4.10
C GLU A 59 12.37 17.43 -2.73
N LYS A 60 11.03 17.45 -2.73
CA LYS A 60 10.23 17.38 -1.49
C LYS A 60 10.49 16.10 -0.69
N LEU A 61 10.70 14.97 -1.35
CA LEU A 61 11.05 13.72 -0.69
C LEU A 61 12.48 13.77 -0.12
N LYS A 62 13.42 14.36 -0.85
CA LYS A 62 14.81 14.54 -0.38
C LYS A 62 14.90 15.41 0.87
N GLU A 63 14.10 16.47 0.98
CA GLU A 63 13.99 17.28 2.21
C GLU A 63 13.61 16.43 3.42
N LYS A 64 12.86 15.35 3.20
CA LYS A 64 12.45 14.37 4.22
C LYS A 64 13.36 13.15 4.31
N THR A 65 14.51 13.15 3.62
CA THR A 65 15.44 12.01 3.53
C THR A 65 14.76 10.74 2.94
N GLN A 66 13.78 10.95 2.06
CA GLN A 66 13.05 9.88 1.37
C GLN A 66 13.36 9.89 -0.13
N THR A 67 13.03 8.78 -0.79
CA THR A 67 13.14 8.63 -2.24
C THR A 67 11.87 8.01 -2.79
N PRO A 68 11.50 8.27 -4.06
CA PRO A 68 10.44 7.54 -4.71
C PRO A 68 10.71 6.04 -4.66
N ILE A 69 9.67 5.27 -4.35
CA ILE A 69 9.75 3.82 -4.30
C ILE A 69 10.03 3.31 -5.70
N THR A 70 11.02 2.43 -5.84
CA THR A 70 11.36 1.76 -7.09
C THR A 70 10.42 0.58 -7.37
N TYR A 71 10.36 0.14 -8.63
CA TYR A 71 9.57 -1.04 -9.00
C TYR A 71 10.02 -2.29 -8.21
N ARG A 72 11.33 -2.44 -8.00
CA ARG A 72 11.90 -3.56 -7.26
C ARG A 72 11.48 -3.56 -5.79
N GLN A 73 11.51 -2.40 -5.13
CA GLN A 73 11.01 -2.26 -3.75
C GLN A 73 9.52 -2.60 -3.66
N GLY A 74 8.71 -2.18 -4.63
CA GLY A 74 7.30 -2.56 -4.71
C GLY A 74 7.09 -4.07 -4.86
N LEU A 75 7.91 -4.73 -5.69
CA LEU A 75 7.88 -6.17 -5.87
C LEU A 75 8.32 -6.94 -4.61
N ASP A 76 9.34 -6.44 -3.91
CA ASP A 76 9.83 -7.05 -2.66
C ASP A 76 8.76 -6.93 -1.56
N MET A 77 8.10 -5.77 -1.45
CA MET A 77 6.95 -5.58 -0.55
C MET A 77 5.79 -6.53 -0.89
N ALA A 78 5.47 -6.69 -2.18
CA ALA A 78 4.41 -7.61 -2.60
C ALA A 78 4.68 -9.05 -2.15
N LYS A 79 5.94 -9.49 -2.19
CA LYS A 79 6.35 -10.79 -1.66
C LYS A 79 6.24 -10.86 -0.14
N GLU A 80 6.68 -9.82 0.56
CA GLU A 80 6.65 -9.75 2.03
C GLU A 80 5.23 -9.89 2.58
N ILE A 81 4.25 -9.23 1.94
CA ILE A 81 2.84 -9.26 2.38
C ILE A 81 2.07 -10.47 1.82
N GLY A 82 2.70 -11.27 0.96
CA GLY A 82 2.06 -12.40 0.26
C GLY A 82 0.95 -11.97 -0.70
N ALA A 83 1.16 -10.86 -1.41
CA ALA A 83 0.30 -10.42 -2.50
C ALA A 83 0.41 -11.39 -3.68
N VAL A 84 -0.73 -11.65 -4.33
CA VAL A 84 -0.78 -12.50 -5.52
C VAL A 84 -0.21 -11.80 -6.75
N LYS A 85 -0.21 -10.47 -6.77
CA LYS A 85 0.33 -9.66 -7.86
C LYS A 85 0.69 -8.24 -7.41
N TYR A 86 1.68 -7.65 -8.09
CA TYR A 86 2.04 -6.24 -8.00
C TYR A 86 1.78 -5.57 -9.35
N PHE A 87 1.15 -4.39 -9.32
CA PHE A 87 0.90 -3.53 -10.48
C PHE A 87 1.51 -2.15 -10.27
#